data_AF-R6IWZ5-F1
#
_entry.id   AF-R6IWZ5-F1
#
_cell.length_a   1.000
_cell.length_b   1.000
_cell.length_c   1.000
_cell.angle_alpha   90.00
_cell.angle_beta   90.00
_cell.angle_gamma   90.00
#
_symmetry.space_group_name_H-M   'P 1'
#
loop_
_entity.id
_entity.type
_entity.pdbx_description
1 polymer ?
#
loop_
_entity_poly.entity_id
_entity_poly.type
_entity_poly.pdbx_seq_one_letter_code
_entity_poly.pdbx_strand_id
1 'polypeptide(L)'
;MKRLNINKYYRYCSYSLDAQEANQQHYWFDMKHFKMIDHRGPCDMYDDNPDIIPFPHFIPESRYKDLMRALNNPQVTEFFNAAKDKEDVYFRYRVFIDRNGLSFTEQYRLNQDKAITLMKWCNDHDIPYKYRSEARGTYLQYDYDDLEGEIWQIPDME
;
A
#
# COMPACT_ATOMS: atom_id res chain seq x y z
N MET A 1 7.06 26.29 12.36
CA MET A 1 6.99 24.89 12.87
C MET A 1 7.34 23.94 11.74
N LYS A 2 8.23 22.96 11.96
CA LYS A 2 8.55 21.95 10.92
C LYS A 2 7.32 21.06 10.70
N ARG A 3 7.08 20.66 9.45
CA ARG A 3 5.97 19.77 9.07
C ARG A 3 6.48 18.62 8.23
N LEU A 4 6.03 17.41 8.52
CA LEU A 4 6.40 16.21 7.79
C LEU A 4 5.70 16.23 6.43
N ASN A 5 6.45 16.00 5.35
CA ASN A 5 5.89 15.98 4.00
C ASN A 5 5.45 14.55 3.66
N ILE A 6 4.16 14.25 3.81
CA ILE A 6 3.60 12.91 3.59
C ILE A 6 3.98 12.42 2.18
N ASN A 7 3.81 13.25 1.15
CA ASN A 7 4.17 12.95 -0.24
C ASN A 7 5.67 12.75 -0.48
N LYS A 8 6.56 13.06 0.47
CA LYS A 8 7.99 12.73 0.39
C LYS A 8 8.29 11.42 1.12
N TYR A 9 7.54 11.12 2.17
CA TYR A 9 7.92 10.11 3.17
C TYR A 9 7.14 8.80 3.10
N TYR A 10 5.97 8.78 2.47
CA TYR A 10 5.19 7.55 2.22
C TYR A 10 5.98 6.45 1.48
N ARG A 11 7.00 6.80 0.67
CA ARG A 11 7.92 5.84 0.04
C ARG A 11 8.80 5.06 1.01
N TYR A 12 8.97 5.55 2.25
CA TYR A 12 9.73 4.89 3.31
C TYR A 12 8.83 4.01 4.19
N CYS A 13 7.51 4.00 3.96
CA CYS A 13 6.65 2.94 4.48
C CYS A 13 7.05 1.64 3.77
N SER A 14 7.77 0.79 4.49
CA SER A 14 8.28 -0.49 4.01
C SER A 14 7.13 -1.44 3.66
N TYR A 15 7.36 -2.22 2.59
CA TYR A 15 6.44 -3.19 2.01
C TYR A 15 7.20 -4.52 1.84
N SER A 16 6.73 -5.59 2.47
CA SER A 16 7.18 -6.96 2.19
C SER A 16 5.97 -7.88 2.03
N LEU A 17 5.98 -8.69 0.97
CA LEU A 17 5.02 -9.79 0.76
C LEU A 17 5.39 -11.03 1.59
N ASP A 18 6.65 -11.16 1.96
CA ASP A 18 7.18 -12.29 2.72
C ASP A 18 7.32 -11.89 4.19
N ALA A 19 6.34 -12.30 4.99
CA ALA A 19 6.29 -12.09 6.43
C ALA A 19 7.47 -12.75 7.20
N GLN A 20 8.36 -13.50 6.53
CA GLN A 20 9.52 -14.15 7.14
C GLN A 20 10.86 -13.42 6.95
N GLU A 21 10.95 -12.39 6.10
CA GLU A 21 12.06 -11.42 6.14
C GLU A 21 11.73 -10.16 6.97
N ALA A 22 10.52 -10.12 7.54
CA ALA A 22 9.92 -8.96 8.22
C ALA A 22 10.48 -8.65 9.62
N ASN A 23 11.78 -8.83 9.81
CA ASN A 23 12.48 -8.45 11.04
C ASN A 23 13.20 -7.09 10.95
N GLN A 24 12.78 -6.17 10.07
CA GLN A 24 13.45 -4.87 9.94
C GLN A 24 12.46 -3.70 9.81
N GLN A 25 12.24 -3.01 10.93
CA GLN A 25 11.88 -1.60 10.92
C GLN A 25 13.11 -0.81 10.44
N HIS A 26 13.29 -0.71 9.12
CA HIS A 26 14.47 -0.06 8.53
C HIS A 26 14.53 1.45 8.80
N TYR A 27 13.41 2.06 9.19
CA TYR A 27 13.34 3.50 9.34
C TYR A 27 12.73 3.90 10.68
N TRP A 28 13.36 4.90 11.29
CA TRP A 28 12.88 5.56 12.49
C TRP A 28 12.76 7.06 12.23
N PHE A 29 11.92 7.73 13.00
CA PHE A 29 11.78 9.18 12.93
C PHE A 29 12.25 9.84 14.22
N ASP A 30 13.24 10.70 14.08
CA ASP A 30 13.79 11.52 15.15
C ASP A 30 12.95 12.79 15.29
N MET A 31 12.10 12.84 16.32
CA MET A 31 11.21 13.94 16.62
C MET A 31 11.97 15.22 16.96
N LYS A 32 13.09 15.11 17.67
CA LYS A 32 13.91 16.23 18.13
C LYS A 32 14.58 16.95 16.98
N HIS A 33 15.18 16.22 16.05
CA HIS A 33 15.89 16.79 14.89
C HIS A 33 15.00 16.89 13.64
N PHE A 34 13.84 16.22 13.66
CA PHE A 34 12.86 16.17 12.58
C PHE A 34 13.45 15.54 11.31
N LYS A 35 14.05 14.36 11.44
CA LYS A 35 14.75 13.64 10.37
C LYS A 35 14.46 12.15 10.40
N MET A 36 14.55 11.52 9.22
CA MET A 36 14.54 10.07 9.11
C MET A 36 15.91 9.51 9.51
N ILE A 37 15.89 8.39 10.20
CA ILE A 37 17.05 7.57 10.51
C ILE A 37 16.86 6.28 9.72
N ASP A 38 17.79 6.00 8.81
CA ASP A 38 17.93 4.71 8.12
C ASP A 38 18.74 3.79 9.03
N HIS A 39 18.19 2.63 9.40
CA HIS A 39 18.83 1.69 10.30
C HIS A 39 19.05 0.33 9.62
N ARG A 40 20.32 -0.11 9.69
CA ARG A 40 20.77 -1.45 9.28
C ARG A 40 21.31 -2.27 10.48
N GLY A 41 20.98 -1.87 11.70
CA GLY A 41 21.40 -2.55 12.94
C GLY A 41 20.22 -3.17 13.70
N PRO A 42 20.48 -3.78 14.89
CA PRO A 42 19.44 -4.46 15.67
C PRO A 42 18.34 -3.48 16.11
N CYS A 43 17.09 -3.95 16.07
CA CYS A 43 15.87 -3.15 16.24
C CYS A 43 15.70 -2.55 17.65
N ASP A 44 16.35 -3.11 18.66
CA ASP A 44 16.21 -2.76 20.08
C ASP A 44 16.95 -1.47 20.51
N MET A 45 17.80 -0.93 19.64
CA MET A 45 18.73 0.15 20.00
C MET A 45 18.06 1.49 20.36
N TYR A 46 16.78 1.67 20.01
CA TYR A 46 16.03 2.92 20.19
C TYR A 46 14.73 2.76 20.98
N ASP A 47 14.40 1.55 21.46
CA ASP A 47 13.15 1.28 22.16
C ASP A 47 13.00 2.13 23.44
N ASP A 48 14.11 2.52 24.05
CA ASP A 48 14.14 3.35 25.26
C ASP A 48 14.19 4.87 24.99
N ASN A 49 14.27 5.32 23.74
CA ASN A 49 14.36 6.75 23.40
C ASN A 49 13.00 7.31 22.96
N PRO A 50 12.30 8.10 23.80
CA PRO A 50 10.97 8.62 23.46
C PRO A 50 10.96 9.63 22.31
N ASP A 51 12.12 10.21 21.96
CA ASP A 51 12.26 11.12 20.82
C ASP A 51 12.42 10.38 19.47
N ILE A 52 12.61 9.05 19.50
CA ILE A 52 12.83 8.23 18.31
C ILE A 52 11.69 7.22 18.21
N ILE A 53 10.82 7.43 17.24
CA ILE A 53 9.62 6.61 17.05
C ILE A 53 9.75 5.74 15.80
N PRO A 54 9.24 4.50 15.83
CA PRO A 54 9.32 3.60 14.70
C PRO A 54 8.45 4.12 13.55
N PHE A 55 8.96 4.06 12.32
CA PHE A 55 8.22 4.52 11.16
C PHE A 55 7.16 3.48 10.74
N PRO A 56 5.97 3.88 10.27
CA PRO A 56 4.89 2.94 10.07
C PRO A 56 5.14 2.00 8.89
N HIS A 57 4.75 0.75 9.10
CA HIS A 57 4.78 -0.31 8.10
C HIS A 57 3.42 -0.45 7.43
N PHE A 58 3.43 -0.79 6.15
CA PHE A 58 2.21 -1.00 5.38
C PHE A 58 2.17 -2.42 4.82
N ILE A 59 1.28 -3.24 5.36
CA ILE A 59 0.90 -4.54 4.81
C ILE A 59 -0.48 -4.33 4.18
N PRO A 60 -0.60 -4.32 2.85
CA PRO A 60 -1.91 -4.33 2.22
C PRO A 60 -2.54 -5.68 2.53
N GLU A 61 -3.62 -5.68 3.31
CA GLU A 61 -4.51 -6.83 3.40
C GLU A 61 -5.04 -7.21 2.01
N SER A 62 -5.51 -8.46 1.87
CA SER A 62 -5.72 -9.15 0.59
C SER A 62 -6.32 -8.29 -0.53
N ARG A 63 -5.44 -7.72 -1.37
CA ARG A 63 -5.78 -6.78 -2.46
C ARG A 63 -6.79 -7.35 -3.47
N TYR A 64 -6.76 -8.66 -3.68
CA TYR A 64 -7.69 -9.33 -4.58
C TYR A 64 -9.14 -9.27 -4.07
N LYS A 65 -9.38 -9.33 -2.74
CA LYS A 65 -10.75 -9.31 -2.19
C LYS A 65 -11.40 -7.95 -2.37
N ASP A 66 -10.61 -6.90 -2.14
CA ASP A 66 -11.07 -5.54 -2.39
C ASP A 66 -11.39 -5.39 -3.86
N LEU A 67 -10.47 -5.79 -4.75
CA LEU A 67 -10.69 -5.74 -6.20
C LEU A 67 -12.00 -6.42 -6.57
N MET A 68 -12.18 -7.69 -6.20
CA MET A 68 -13.43 -8.41 -6.46
C MET A 68 -14.67 -7.67 -5.94
N ARG A 69 -14.59 -7.04 -4.76
CA ARG A 69 -15.71 -6.30 -4.17
C ARG A 69 -16.11 -5.07 -4.99
N ALA A 70 -15.17 -4.26 -5.48
CA ALA A 70 -15.53 -3.04 -6.21
C ALA A 70 -15.65 -3.24 -7.73
N LEU A 71 -15.23 -4.40 -8.24
CA LEU A 71 -15.64 -4.86 -9.56
C LEU A 71 -17.09 -5.35 -9.58
N ASN A 72 -17.53 -6.00 -8.49
CA ASN A 72 -18.84 -6.65 -8.32
C ASN A 72 -19.38 -7.30 -9.62
N ASN A 73 -18.49 -8.05 -10.28
CA ASN A 73 -18.76 -8.68 -11.57
C ASN A 73 -18.68 -10.22 -11.46
N PRO A 74 -19.74 -10.96 -11.84
CA PRO A 74 -19.76 -12.42 -11.73
C PRO A 74 -18.67 -13.13 -12.55
N GLN A 75 -18.36 -12.65 -13.76
CA GLN A 75 -17.35 -13.28 -14.63
C GLN A 75 -15.94 -13.13 -14.05
N VAL A 76 -15.63 -11.94 -13.51
CA VAL A 76 -14.35 -11.71 -12.84
C VAL A 76 -14.26 -12.54 -11.56
N THR A 77 -15.36 -12.65 -10.81
CA THR A 77 -15.44 -13.49 -9.60
C THR A 77 -15.17 -14.96 -9.90
N GLU A 78 -15.77 -15.49 -10.97
CA GLU A 78 -15.55 -16.88 -11.42
C GLU A 78 -14.08 -17.11 -11.82
N PHE A 79 -13.48 -16.18 -12.57
CA PHE A 79 -12.06 -16.24 -12.95
C PHE A 79 -11.13 -16.35 -11.74
N PHE A 80 -11.38 -15.58 -10.68
CA PHE A 80 -10.61 -15.64 -9.44
C PHE A 80 -10.89 -16.89 -8.60
N ASN A 81 -12.15 -17.33 -8.54
CA ASN A 81 -12.55 -18.53 -7.80
C ASN A 81 -12.05 -19.85 -8.44
N ALA A 82 -11.66 -19.83 -9.71
CA ALA A 82 -11.04 -20.96 -10.39
C ALA A 82 -9.59 -21.23 -9.93
N ALA A 83 -9.03 -20.41 -9.04
CA ALA A 83 -7.69 -20.59 -8.51
C ALA A 83 -7.56 -21.86 -7.66
N LYS A 84 -6.48 -22.63 -7.87
CA LYS A 84 -6.24 -23.91 -7.18
C LYS A 84 -5.62 -23.74 -5.80
N ASP A 85 -4.82 -22.71 -5.63
CA ASP A 85 -4.08 -22.39 -4.40
C ASP A 85 -3.76 -20.89 -4.32
N LYS A 86 -3.05 -20.48 -3.27
CA LYS A 86 -2.69 -19.08 -3.05
C LYS A 86 -1.77 -18.52 -4.14
N GLU A 87 -0.88 -19.34 -4.70
CA GLU A 87 0.05 -18.89 -5.74
C GLU A 87 -0.71 -18.62 -7.04
N ASP A 88 -1.64 -19.51 -7.41
CA ASP A 88 -2.54 -19.34 -8.56
C ASP A 88 -3.46 -18.11 -8.41
N VAL A 89 -3.92 -17.80 -7.18
CA VAL A 89 -4.64 -16.54 -6.91
C VAL A 89 -3.80 -15.32 -7.27
N TYR A 90 -2.53 -15.29 -6.86
CA TYR A 90 -1.63 -14.16 -7.16
C TYR A 90 -1.30 -14.08 -8.64
N PHE A 91 -1.12 -15.22 -9.30
CA PHE A 91 -0.86 -15.28 -10.73
C PHE A 91 -2.05 -14.75 -11.54
N ARG A 92 -3.26 -15.27 -11.28
CA ARG A 92 -4.52 -14.79 -11.89
C ARG A 92 -4.73 -13.29 -11.68
N TYR A 93 -4.48 -12.81 -10.47
CA TYR A 93 -4.54 -11.39 -10.16
C TYR A 93 -3.59 -10.58 -11.03
N ARG A 94 -2.33 -11.01 -11.15
CA ARG A 94 -1.34 -10.29 -11.94
C ARG A 94 -1.74 -10.23 -13.42
N VAL A 95 -2.14 -11.36 -14.00
CA VAL A 95 -2.55 -11.45 -15.40
C VAL A 95 -3.78 -10.58 -15.66
N PHE A 96 -4.77 -10.58 -14.75
CA PHE A 96 -5.97 -9.77 -14.87
C PHE A 96 -5.66 -8.26 -14.85
N ILE A 97 -4.83 -7.82 -13.91
CA ILE A 97 -4.42 -6.41 -13.80
C ILE A 97 -3.69 -5.97 -15.08
N ASP A 98 -2.76 -6.78 -15.59
CA ASP A 98 -1.98 -6.46 -16.77
C ASP A 98 -2.84 -6.40 -18.03
N ARG A 99 -3.79 -7.35 -18.17
CA ARG A 99 -4.73 -7.39 -19.29
C ARG A 99 -5.65 -6.17 -19.33
N ASN A 100 -6.07 -5.68 -18.16
CA ASN A 100 -7.03 -4.57 -18.04
C ASN A 100 -6.35 -3.21 -17.77
N GLY A 101 -5.02 -3.13 -17.80
CA GLY A 101 -4.28 -1.87 -17.63
C GLY A 101 -4.42 -1.24 -16.23
N LEU A 102 -4.70 -2.04 -15.20
CA LEU A 102 -4.94 -1.58 -13.83
C LEU A 102 -3.64 -1.33 -13.03
N SER A 103 -2.47 -1.57 -13.61
CA SER A 103 -1.18 -1.49 -12.90
C SER A 103 -0.87 -0.08 -12.37
N PHE A 104 -1.24 0.98 -13.11
CA PHE A 104 -1.07 2.36 -12.67
C PHE A 104 -2.02 2.75 -11.52
N THR A 105 -3.14 2.05 -11.40
CA THR A 105 -4.15 2.28 -10.35
C THR A 105 -3.72 1.65 -9.05
N GLU A 106 -3.10 0.47 -9.12
CA GLU A 106 -2.53 -0.19 -7.95
C GLU A 106 -1.48 0.69 -7.29
N GLN A 107 -0.57 1.27 -8.07
CA GLN A 107 0.48 2.12 -7.53
C GLN A 107 -0.11 3.39 -6.90
N TYR A 108 -1.10 4.00 -7.55
CA TYR A 108 -1.80 5.15 -7.00
C TYR A 108 -2.52 4.82 -5.69
N ARG A 109 -3.30 3.73 -5.63
CA ARG A 109 -3.99 3.29 -4.41
C ARG A 109 -3.00 2.96 -3.29
N LEU A 110 -1.91 2.26 -3.60
CA LEU A 110 -0.86 1.99 -2.62
C LEU A 110 -0.24 3.27 -2.05
N ASN A 111 -0.10 4.29 -2.89
CA ASN A 111 0.38 5.59 -2.45
C ASN A 111 -0.65 6.28 -1.53
N GLN A 112 -1.94 6.18 -1.84
CA GLN A 112 -3.03 6.68 -0.99
C GLN A 112 -3.09 5.97 0.36
N ASP A 113 -3.07 4.63 0.37
CA ASP A 113 -3.13 3.84 1.59
C ASP A 113 -1.92 4.14 2.49
N LYS A 114 -0.71 4.20 1.92
CA LYS A 114 0.51 4.62 2.65
C LYS A 114 0.39 6.03 3.20
N ALA A 115 -0.21 6.96 2.44
CA ALA A 115 -0.43 8.32 2.92
C ALA A 115 -1.41 8.34 4.10
N ILE A 116 -2.51 7.58 4.04
CA ILE A 116 -3.49 7.46 5.13
C ILE A 116 -2.85 6.87 6.37
N THR A 117 -2.10 5.76 6.23
CA THR A 117 -1.35 5.15 7.33
C THR A 117 -0.39 6.16 7.96
N LEU A 118 0.35 6.91 7.14
CA LEU A 118 1.31 7.90 7.63
C LEU A 118 0.64 9.11 8.30
N MET A 119 -0.51 9.55 7.78
CA MET A 119 -1.31 10.62 8.40
C MET A 119 -1.85 10.19 9.77
N LYS A 120 -2.35 8.95 9.88
CA LYS A 120 -2.79 8.38 11.15
C LYS A 120 -1.63 8.31 12.15
N TRP A 121 -0.49 7.77 11.73
CA TRP A 121 0.72 7.72 12.56
C TRP A 121 1.17 9.12 13.00
N CYS A 122 1.11 10.13 12.12
CA CYS A 122 1.42 11.50 12.52
C CYS A 122 0.43 12.04 13.58
N ASN A 123 -0.87 11.74 13.45
CA ASN A 123 -1.86 12.14 14.46
C ASN A 123 -1.61 11.44 15.81
N ASP A 124 -1.30 10.14 15.79
CA ASP A 124 -1.06 9.32 16.99
C ASP A 124 0.18 9.80 17.79
N HIS A 125 1.11 10.51 17.13
CA HIS A 125 2.36 11.03 17.70
C HIS A 125 2.44 12.57 17.76
N ASP A 126 1.32 13.28 17.56
CA ASP A 126 1.25 14.75 17.55
C ASP A 126 2.23 15.43 16.58
N ILE A 127 2.50 14.79 15.44
CA ILE A 127 3.44 15.28 14.42
C ILE A 127 2.70 16.18 13.42
N PRO A 128 3.07 17.45 13.29
CA PRO A 128 2.50 18.31 12.27
C PRO A 128 2.91 17.82 10.88
N TYR A 129 1.97 17.70 9.95
CA TYR A 129 2.25 17.27 8.57
C TYR A 129 1.68 18.21 7.52
N LYS A 130 2.14 18.01 6.29
CA LYS A 130 1.52 18.52 5.07
C LYS A 130 1.32 17.36 4.11
N TYR A 131 0.16 17.33 3.49
CA TYR A 131 -0.21 16.38 2.47
C TYR A 131 -0.89 17.13 1.34
N ARG A 132 -0.55 16.76 0.12
CA ARG A 132 -1.24 17.18 -1.10
C ARG A 132 -1.74 15.92 -1.77
N SER A 133 -3.05 15.81 -1.95
CA SER A 133 -3.60 14.70 -2.74
C SER A 133 -3.03 14.75 -4.15
N GLU A 134 -2.55 13.60 -4.63
CA GLU A 134 -2.13 13.44 -6.01
C GLU A 134 -3.37 13.52 -6.91
N ALA A 135 -3.25 14.20 -8.05
CA ALA A 135 -4.35 14.28 -8.99
C ALA A 135 -4.67 12.87 -9.51
N ARG A 136 -5.97 12.55 -9.63
CA ARG A 136 -6.42 11.35 -10.35
C ARG A 136 -5.82 11.38 -11.75
N GLY A 137 -5.11 10.31 -12.12
CA GLY A 137 -4.54 10.16 -13.46
C GLY A 137 -5.64 9.94 -14.49
N THR A 138 -5.28 9.90 -15.78
CA THR A 138 -6.23 9.70 -16.88
C THR A 138 -6.60 8.22 -17.15
N TYR A 139 -6.08 7.29 -16.35
CA TYR A 139 -6.36 5.86 -16.49
C TYR A 139 -7.58 5.48 -15.63
N LEU A 140 -8.35 4.45 -16.00
CA LEU A 140 -9.39 3.84 -15.14
C LEU A 140 -8.75 3.56 -13.79
N GLN A 141 -9.29 4.05 -12.67
CA GLN A 141 -8.67 3.92 -11.34
C GLN A 141 -9.54 3.07 -10.41
N TYR A 142 -8.96 1.99 -9.89
CA TYR A 142 -9.56 1.20 -8.82
C TYR A 142 -9.27 1.85 -7.44
N ASP A 143 -10.01 2.91 -7.11
CA ASP A 143 -9.88 3.71 -5.86
C ASP A 143 -11.23 3.84 -5.13
N TYR A 144 -11.88 2.71 -4.86
CA TYR A 144 -13.26 2.64 -4.34
C TYR A 144 -14.33 3.25 -5.27
N ASP A 145 -13.94 3.65 -6.48
CA ASP A 145 -14.89 3.93 -7.55
C ASP A 145 -15.68 2.65 -7.84
N ASP A 146 -16.98 2.82 -8.06
CA ASP A 146 -17.85 1.72 -8.51
C ASP A 146 -17.47 1.37 -9.94
N LEU A 147 -16.91 0.17 -10.14
CA LEU A 147 -16.50 -0.32 -11.45
C LEU A 147 -17.46 -1.39 -12.00
N GLU A 148 -18.69 -1.48 -11.46
CA GLU A 148 -19.71 -2.42 -11.93
C GLU A 148 -20.07 -2.21 -13.42
N GLY A 149 -20.00 -0.96 -13.88
CA GLY A 149 -20.33 -0.58 -15.26
C GLY A 149 -19.22 -0.85 -16.28
N GLU A 150 -18.03 -1.24 -15.84
CA GLU A 150 -16.88 -1.44 -16.72
C GLU A 150 -16.91 -2.81 -17.42
N ILE A 151 -16.39 -2.84 -18.65
CA ILE A 151 -16.29 -4.06 -19.45
C ILE A 151 -14.91 -4.69 -19.24
N TRP A 152 -14.88 -5.86 -18.60
CA TRP A 152 -13.65 -6.56 -18.22
C TRP A 152 -13.18 -7.55 -19.28
N GLN A 153 -11.88 -7.52 -19.58
CA GLN A 153 -11.23 -8.56 -20.37
C GLN A 153 -10.76 -9.68 -19.44
N ILE A 154 -11.40 -10.85 -19.53
CA ILE A 154 -11.01 -12.04 -18.77
C ILE A 154 -9.84 -12.73 -19.50
N PRO A 155 -8.68 -12.91 -18.85
CA PRO A 155 -7.57 -13.65 -19.46
C PRO A 155 -7.85 -15.15 -19.59
N ASP A 156 -7.39 -15.75 -20.69
CA ASP A 156 -7.35 -17.21 -20.84
C ASP A 156 -6.13 -17.77 -20.10
N MET A 157 -6.34 -18.82 -19.29
CA MET A 157 -5.34 -19.41 -18.39
C MET A 157 -4.90 -20.81 -18.85
N GLU A 158 -4.72 -21.00 -20.17
CA GLU A 158 -4.26 -22.27 -20.78
C GLU A 158 -2.94 -22.79 -20.19
#